data_AF-A0A7W6LNY9-F1
#
_entry.id   AF-A0A7W6LNY9-F1
#
_cell.length_a   1.000
_cell.length_b   1.000
_cell.length_c   1.000
_cell.angle_alpha   90.00
_cell.angle_beta   90.00
_cell.angle_gamma   90.00
#
_symmetry.space_group_name_H-M   'P 1'
#
loop_
_entity.id
_entity.type
_entity.pdbx_description
1 polymer ?
#
loop_
_entity_poly.entity_id
_entity_poly.type
_entity_poly.pdbx_seq_one_letter_code
_entity_poly.pdbx_strand_id
1 'polypeptide(L)'
;MRYEEVGDDLRPLIYDFFFWFSRFESALKEANWLVAHDIGAPARPGWKDFVAAHEGQYQPSQAGADLIAANPLKQIVGDAGLDFTVVTFKAGDSQLLRVTILLRTVRNNLFHGGKKGGAGWDDPERIRQLLPLCITILEELAEFGDFQTDYTGNY
;
A
#
# COMPACT_ATOMS: atom_id res chain seq x y z
N MET A 1 4.11 -9.69 14.79
CA MET A 1 2.78 -9.73 15.42
C MET A 1 2.23 -11.13 15.30
N ARG A 2 2.00 -11.79 16.43
CA ARG A 2 1.30 -13.08 16.51
C ARG A 2 -0.21 -12.85 16.45
N TYR A 3 -0.97 -13.87 16.07
CA TYR A 3 -2.42 -13.75 15.87
C TYR A 3 -3.13 -13.30 17.16
N GLU A 4 -2.72 -13.85 18.29
CA GLU A 4 -3.21 -13.53 19.63
C GLU A 4 -2.81 -12.14 20.14
N GLU A 5 -1.82 -11.50 19.52
CA GLU A 5 -1.39 -10.13 19.84
C GLU A 5 -2.24 -9.08 19.10
N VAL A 6 -3.06 -9.50 18.14
CA VAL A 6 -3.98 -8.61 17.41
C VAL A 6 -5.22 -8.35 18.25
N GLY A 7 -5.33 -7.13 18.78
CA GLY A 7 -6.53 -6.65 19.48
C GLY A 7 -7.78 -6.73 18.60
N ASP A 8 -8.94 -6.95 19.23
CA ASP A 8 -10.22 -7.10 18.52
C ASP A 8 -10.59 -5.87 17.68
N ASP A 9 -10.09 -4.69 18.05
CA ASP A 9 -10.23 -3.42 17.35
C ASP A 9 -9.37 -3.34 16.08
N LEU A 10 -8.23 -4.04 16.03
CA LEU A 10 -7.32 -4.06 14.88
C LEU A 10 -7.71 -5.09 13.82
N ARG A 11 -8.39 -6.18 14.21
CA ARG A 11 -8.76 -7.25 13.27
C ARG A 11 -9.60 -6.76 12.09
N PRO A 12 -10.66 -5.94 12.29
CA PRO A 12 -11.44 -5.39 11.18
C PRO A 12 -10.57 -4.52 10.27
N LEU A 13 -9.72 -3.65 10.82
CA LEU A 13 -8.85 -2.78 10.03
C LEU A 13 -7.85 -3.58 9.18
N ILE A 14 -7.26 -4.62 9.75
CA ILE A 14 -6.35 -5.51 9.01
C ILE A 14 -7.10 -6.21 7.89
N TYR A 15 -8.28 -6.75 8.17
CA TYR A 15 -9.13 -7.40 7.17
C TYR A 15 -9.50 -6.43 6.05
N ASP A 16 -10.05 -5.26 6.39
CA ASP A 16 -10.46 -4.24 5.42
C ASP A 16 -9.30 -3.79 4.56
N PHE A 17 -8.13 -3.53 5.17
CA PHE A 17 -6.95 -3.16 4.41
C PHE A 17 -6.53 -4.24 3.41
N PHE A 18 -6.44 -5.51 3.81
CA PHE A 18 -6.08 -6.58 2.86
C PHE A 18 -7.15 -6.80 1.80
N PHE A 19 -8.42 -6.72 2.17
CA PHE A 19 -9.54 -6.86 1.25
C PHE A 19 -9.48 -5.76 0.19
N TRP A 20 -9.47 -4.49 0.60
CA TRP A 20 -9.46 -3.34 -0.31
C TRP A 20 -8.17 -3.23 -1.11
N PHE A 21 -7.02 -3.56 -0.53
CA PHE A 21 -5.77 -3.61 -1.28
C PHE A 21 -5.84 -4.66 -2.40
N SER A 22 -6.41 -5.84 -2.10
CA SER A 22 -6.58 -6.91 -3.10
C SER A 22 -7.61 -6.54 -4.17
N ARG A 23 -8.69 -5.84 -3.79
CA ARG A 23 -9.69 -5.30 -4.73
C ARG A 23 -9.08 -4.25 -5.65
N PHE A 24 -8.25 -3.36 -5.13
CA PHE A 24 -7.55 -2.37 -5.93
C PHE A 24 -6.61 -3.03 -6.94
N GLU A 25 -5.80 -4.01 -6.53
CA GLU A 25 -4.96 -4.76 -7.46
C GLU A 25 -5.78 -5.56 -8.49
N SER A 26 -6.98 -6.02 -8.13
CA SER A 26 -7.92 -6.60 -9.08
C SER A 26 -8.38 -5.56 -10.11
N ALA A 27 -8.84 -4.40 -9.64
CA ALA A 27 -9.35 -3.32 -10.50
C ALA A 27 -8.28 -2.78 -11.44
N LEU A 28 -7.02 -2.65 -10.97
CA LEU A 28 -5.90 -2.33 -11.86
C LEU A 28 -5.81 -3.29 -13.05
N LYS A 29 -5.96 -4.60 -12.80
CA LYS A 29 -5.86 -5.61 -13.87
C LYS A 29 -7.05 -5.55 -14.82
N GLU A 30 -8.27 -5.37 -14.31
CA GLU A 30 -9.48 -5.22 -15.14
C GLU A 30 -9.41 -3.96 -16.02
N ALA A 31 -8.87 -2.86 -15.46
CA ALA A 31 -8.55 -1.64 -16.19
C ALA A 31 -7.29 -1.78 -17.09
N ASN A 32 -6.79 -3.00 -17.30
CA ASN A 32 -5.65 -3.33 -18.17
C ASN A 32 -4.32 -2.66 -17.75
N TRP A 33 -4.18 -2.23 -16.49
CA TRP A 33 -2.89 -1.89 -15.89
C TRP A 33 -2.18 -3.19 -15.50
N LEU A 34 -1.38 -3.73 -16.42
CA LEU A 34 -0.70 -5.01 -16.26
C LEU A 34 0.82 -4.85 -16.38
N VAL A 35 1.57 -5.69 -15.65
CA VAL A 35 3.03 -5.77 -15.82
C VAL A 35 3.42 -6.38 -17.17
N ALA A 36 2.58 -7.27 -17.72
CA ALA A 36 2.79 -7.95 -19.00
C ALA A 36 1.46 -8.18 -19.71
N HIS A 37 1.46 -8.07 -21.05
CA HIS A 37 0.26 -8.19 -21.90
C HIS A 37 0.31 -9.40 -22.85
N ASP A 38 1.38 -10.20 -22.83
CA ASP A 38 1.50 -11.38 -23.67
C ASP A 38 0.49 -12.47 -23.27
N ILE A 39 -0.08 -13.15 -24.26
CA ILE A 39 -1.01 -14.26 -24.02
C ILE A 39 -0.30 -15.37 -23.24
N GLY A 40 -0.89 -15.77 -22.12
CA GLY A 40 -0.36 -16.83 -21.24
C GLY A 40 0.61 -16.32 -20.16
N ALA A 41 0.97 -15.03 -20.14
CA ALA A 41 1.75 -14.46 -19.06
C ALA A 41 0.94 -14.34 -17.75
N PRO A 42 1.57 -14.43 -16.57
CA PRO A 42 0.88 -14.17 -15.31
C PRO A 42 0.35 -12.72 -15.21
N ALA A 43 -0.96 -12.56 -15.02
CA ALA A 43 -1.59 -11.26 -14.86
C ALA A 43 -1.25 -10.63 -13.50
N ARG A 44 -0.27 -9.72 -13.48
CA ARG A 44 0.17 -8.97 -12.30
C ARG A 44 -0.25 -7.50 -12.40
N PRO A 45 -0.64 -6.86 -11.30
CA PRO A 45 -1.10 -5.46 -11.29
C PRO A 45 0.03 -4.49 -11.66
N GLY A 46 -0.23 -3.64 -12.64
CA GLY A 46 0.69 -2.67 -13.23
C GLY A 46 0.74 -1.34 -12.49
N TRP A 47 1.08 -1.35 -11.19
CA TRP A 47 1.22 -0.11 -10.38
C TRP A 47 2.14 0.94 -11.02
N LYS A 48 3.22 0.51 -11.66
CA LYS A 48 4.20 1.42 -12.28
C LYS A 48 3.58 2.20 -13.44
N ASP A 49 2.84 1.52 -14.30
CA ASP A 49 2.27 2.12 -15.50
C ASP A 49 1.06 2.99 -15.13
N PHE A 50 0.28 2.58 -14.12
CA PHE A 50 -0.75 3.43 -13.51
C PHE A 50 -0.15 4.74 -12.98
N VAL A 51 0.95 4.68 -12.21
CA VAL A 51 1.62 5.89 -11.70
C VAL A 51 2.13 6.76 -12.85
N ALA A 52 2.85 6.17 -13.83
CA ALA A 52 3.42 6.91 -14.94
C ALA A 52 2.37 7.63 -15.79
N ALA A 53 1.17 7.05 -15.94
CA ALA A 53 0.08 7.67 -16.68
C ALA A 53 -0.57 8.87 -15.96
N HIS A 54 -0.50 8.92 -14.62
CA HIS A 54 -1.29 9.88 -13.83
C HIS A 54 -0.48 10.79 -12.90
N GLU A 55 0.83 10.60 -12.80
CA GLU A 55 1.65 11.27 -11.78
C GLU A 55 1.65 12.80 -11.85
N GLY A 56 1.38 13.38 -13.02
CA GLY A 56 1.30 14.83 -13.21
C GLY A 56 -0.02 15.47 -12.75
N GLN A 57 -1.04 14.66 -12.44
CA GLN A 57 -2.41 15.14 -12.16
C GLN A 57 -2.85 14.87 -10.72
N TYR A 58 -2.25 13.84 -10.09
CA TYR A 58 -2.63 13.42 -8.75
C TYR A 58 -2.23 14.45 -7.69
N GLN A 59 -3.21 14.83 -6.86
CA GLN A 59 -3.00 15.61 -5.64
C GLN A 59 -3.44 14.75 -4.45
N PRO A 60 -2.56 14.49 -3.47
CA PRO A 60 -2.91 13.65 -2.34
C PRO A 60 -3.96 14.35 -1.47
N SER A 61 -4.93 13.58 -0.96
CA SER A 61 -5.73 14.05 0.17
C SER A 61 -4.87 14.24 1.44
N GLN A 62 -5.51 14.70 2.51
CA GLN A 62 -4.89 14.74 3.83
C GLN A 62 -4.37 13.35 4.25
N ALA A 63 -5.10 12.27 3.94
CA ALA A 63 -4.65 10.92 4.25
C ALA A 63 -3.35 10.55 3.51
N GLY A 64 -3.26 10.92 2.22
CA GLY A 64 -2.04 10.78 1.44
C GLY A 64 -0.87 11.58 2.01
N ALA A 65 -1.11 12.83 2.39
CA ALA A 65 -0.11 13.68 3.03
C ALA A 65 0.38 13.10 4.37
N ASP A 66 -0.54 12.60 5.20
CA ASP A 66 -0.25 12.00 6.50
C ASP A 66 0.54 10.69 6.35
N LEU A 67 0.21 9.85 5.36
CA LEU A 67 0.99 8.64 5.07
C LEU A 67 2.42 8.98 4.63
N ILE A 68 2.58 10.01 3.79
CA ILE A 68 3.90 10.48 3.35
C ILE A 68 4.71 11.01 4.54
N ALA A 69 4.08 11.82 5.40
CA ALA A 69 4.73 12.35 6.60
C ALA A 69 5.10 11.23 7.59
N ALA A 70 4.26 10.20 7.70
CA ALA A 70 4.53 9.04 8.54
C ALA A 70 5.74 8.24 8.06
N ASN A 71 6.03 8.20 6.76
CA ASN A 71 7.18 7.50 6.13
C ASN A 71 7.49 6.12 6.76
N PRO A 72 6.54 5.16 6.71
CA PRO A 72 6.75 3.82 7.26
C PRO A 72 8.02 3.15 6.68
N LEU A 73 8.82 2.53 7.55
CA LEU A 73 10.06 1.85 7.15
C LEU A 73 9.77 0.72 6.15
N LYS A 74 10.61 0.56 5.13
CA LYS A 74 10.59 -0.59 4.22
C LYS A 74 11.50 -1.70 4.71
N GLN A 75 11.02 -2.95 4.57
CA GLN A 75 11.84 -4.12 4.80
C GLN A 75 12.78 -4.33 3.60
N ILE A 76 14.02 -4.68 3.90
CA ILE A 76 15.09 -4.95 2.93
C ILE A 76 15.83 -6.23 3.32
N VAL A 77 16.61 -6.76 2.37
CA VAL A 77 17.62 -7.79 2.67
C VAL A 77 18.85 -7.09 3.24
N GLY A 78 19.27 -7.49 4.44
CA GLY A 78 20.51 -7.06 5.09
C GLY A 78 21.48 -8.23 5.26
N ASP A 79 22.67 -7.94 5.80
CA ASP A 79 23.81 -8.89 5.84
C ASP A 79 23.51 -10.21 6.55
N ALA A 80 22.63 -10.19 7.55
CA ALA A 80 22.27 -11.37 8.36
C ALA A 80 20.77 -11.70 8.32
N GLY A 81 20.08 -11.34 7.23
CA GLY A 81 18.67 -11.66 7.02
C GLY A 81 17.85 -10.44 6.59
N LEU A 82 16.73 -10.20 7.28
CA LEU A 82 15.87 -9.04 6.99
C LEU A 82 16.26 -7.85 7.87
N ASP A 83 16.23 -6.67 7.28
CA ASP A 83 16.47 -5.39 7.94
C ASP A 83 15.40 -4.36 7.51
N PHE A 84 15.38 -3.19 8.15
CA PHE A 84 14.47 -2.10 7.84
C PHE A 84 15.24 -0.82 7.56
N THR A 85 14.78 -0.05 6.58
CA THR A 85 15.33 1.28 6.28
C THR A 85 14.20 2.25 5.96
N VAL A 86 14.48 3.54 6.09
CA VAL A 86 13.58 4.59 5.61
C VAL A 86 13.35 4.47 4.11
N VAL A 87 12.15 4.83 3.66
CA VAL A 87 11.88 5.02 2.23
C VAL A 87 12.46 6.37 1.83
N THR A 88 13.29 6.36 0.78
CA THR A 88 13.95 7.54 0.24
C THR A 88 13.31 7.92 -1.09
N PHE A 89 12.94 9.19 -1.24
CA PHE A 89 12.40 9.76 -2.47
C PHE A 89 13.37 10.76 -3.05
N LYS A 90 13.47 10.82 -4.37
CA LYS A 90 14.26 11.83 -5.08
C LYS A 90 13.53 13.17 -5.11
N ALA A 91 14.30 14.24 -5.28
CA ALA A 91 13.74 15.53 -5.62
C ALA A 91 12.99 15.40 -6.96
N GLY A 92 11.71 15.79 -6.99
CA GLY A 92 10.85 15.65 -8.16
C GLY A 92 9.99 14.38 -8.21
N ASP A 93 10.20 13.39 -7.32
CA ASP A 93 9.29 12.24 -7.25
C ASP A 93 7.86 12.71 -6.94
N SER A 94 6.92 12.31 -7.79
CA SER A 94 5.51 12.69 -7.72
C SER A 94 4.84 12.21 -6.44
N GLN A 95 3.77 12.91 -6.03
CA GLN A 95 3.00 12.50 -4.85
C GLN A 95 2.37 11.11 -5.06
N LEU A 96 1.93 10.80 -6.28
CA LEU A 96 1.35 9.50 -6.63
C LEU A 96 2.36 8.36 -6.45
N LEU A 97 3.60 8.57 -6.91
CA LEU A 97 4.67 7.59 -6.72
C LEU A 97 4.94 7.37 -5.23
N ARG A 98 4.98 8.45 -4.43
CA ARG A 98 5.23 8.37 -2.99
C ARG A 98 4.14 7.57 -2.28
N VAL A 99 2.86 7.94 -2.44
CA VAL A 99 1.74 7.24 -1.77
C VAL A 99 1.67 5.77 -2.18
N THR A 100 1.83 5.44 -3.46
CA THR A 100 1.75 4.05 -3.93
C THR A 100 2.92 3.19 -3.43
N ILE A 101 4.13 3.75 -3.32
CA ILE A 101 5.26 3.05 -2.67
C ILE A 101 4.97 2.80 -1.20
N LEU A 102 4.47 3.79 -0.47
CA LEU A 102 4.21 3.67 0.96
C LEU A 102 3.05 2.72 1.27
N LEU A 103 1.97 2.73 0.48
CA LEU A 103 0.88 1.75 0.55
C LEU A 103 1.40 0.31 0.44
N ARG A 104 2.20 0.04 -0.59
CA ARG A 104 2.82 -1.29 -0.79
C ARG A 104 3.80 -1.65 0.31
N THR A 105 4.47 -0.65 0.89
CA THR A 105 5.37 -0.81 2.04
C THR A 105 4.60 -1.25 3.29
N VAL A 106 3.45 -0.61 3.57
CA VAL A 106 2.54 -1.01 4.65
C VAL A 106 2.06 -2.45 4.42
N ARG A 107 1.58 -2.76 3.22
CA ARG A 107 1.14 -4.12 2.87
C ARG A 107 2.23 -5.17 3.08
N ASN A 108 3.46 -4.88 2.66
CA ASN A 108 4.57 -5.82 2.78
C ASN A 108 4.96 -6.07 4.24
N ASN A 109 4.87 -5.06 5.10
CA ASN A 109 5.52 -5.11 6.42
C ASN A 109 4.55 -5.37 7.58
N LEU A 110 3.23 -5.32 7.35
CA LEU A 110 2.20 -5.34 8.39
C LEU A 110 2.36 -6.46 9.46
N PHE A 111 2.91 -7.62 9.10
CA PHE A 111 3.12 -8.73 10.05
C PHE A 111 4.58 -8.95 10.46
N HIS A 112 5.52 -8.16 9.95
CA HIS A 112 6.96 -8.43 10.00
C HIS A 112 7.71 -7.85 11.22
N GLY A 113 7.01 -7.40 12.27
CA GLY A 113 7.62 -6.66 13.39
C GLY A 113 8.30 -7.45 14.52
N GLY A 114 8.39 -8.78 14.52
CA GLY A 114 8.59 -9.50 15.79
C GLY A 114 10.01 -9.90 16.24
N LYS A 115 11.08 -9.71 15.46
CA LYS A 115 12.37 -10.40 15.75
C LYS A 115 13.54 -9.53 16.20
N LYS A 116 13.44 -8.20 16.14
CA LYS A 116 14.51 -7.30 16.59
C LYS A 116 13.86 -6.06 17.22
N GLY A 117 13.91 -5.97 18.56
CA GLY A 117 13.19 -5.01 19.40
C GLY A 117 13.55 -3.53 19.19
N GLY A 118 13.26 -2.99 18.01
CA GLY A 118 13.19 -1.56 17.73
C GLY A 118 11.75 -1.18 17.45
N ALA A 119 11.38 0.07 17.75
CA ALA A 119 10.06 0.66 17.50
C ALA A 119 9.60 0.46 16.04
N GLY A 120 8.95 -0.67 15.77
CA GLY A 120 8.71 -1.21 14.43
C GLY A 120 7.25 -1.55 14.18
N TRP A 121 7.02 -2.35 13.13
CA TRP A 121 5.71 -2.80 12.67
C TRP A 121 4.96 -3.73 13.63
N ASP A 122 5.51 -3.99 14.80
CA ASP A 122 4.86 -4.68 15.92
C ASP A 122 4.10 -3.73 16.84
N ASP A 123 4.20 -2.40 16.64
CA ASP A 123 3.43 -1.40 17.38
C ASP A 123 1.95 -1.36 16.91
N PRO A 124 1.00 -1.82 17.75
CA PRO A 124 -0.42 -1.78 17.42
C PRO A 124 -0.95 -0.35 17.22
N GLU A 125 -0.44 0.65 17.96
CA GLU A 125 -0.88 2.05 17.80
C GLU A 125 -0.47 2.59 16.43
N ARG A 126 0.74 2.25 15.99
CA ARG A 126 1.23 2.63 14.67
C ARG A 126 0.38 2.01 13.55
N ILE A 127 -0.01 0.76 13.71
CA ILE A 127 -0.91 0.07 12.76
C ILE A 127 -2.29 0.74 12.75
N ARG A 128 -2.86 1.08 13.92
CA ARG A 128 -4.12 1.81 14.02
C ARG A 128 -4.08 3.17 13.31
N GLN A 129 -2.92 3.81 13.28
CA GLN A 129 -2.76 5.07 12.54
C GLN A 129 -2.63 4.83 11.03
N LEU A 130 -1.85 3.83 10.60
CA LEU A 130 -1.51 3.66 9.19
C LEU A 130 -2.63 3.00 8.37
N LEU A 131 -3.34 2.01 8.90
CA LEU A 131 -4.33 1.26 8.12
C LEU A 131 -5.51 2.10 7.62
N PRO A 132 -6.13 2.97 8.45
CA PRO A 132 -7.19 3.85 7.97
C PRO A 132 -6.73 4.77 6.84
N LEU A 133 -5.53 5.35 6.95
CA LEU A 133 -4.95 6.18 5.89
C LEU A 133 -4.81 5.39 4.59
N CYS A 134 -4.32 4.16 4.68
CA CYS A 134 -4.12 3.31 3.51
C CYS A 134 -5.46 2.93 2.83
N ILE A 135 -6.49 2.61 3.62
CA ILE A 135 -7.83 2.29 3.10
C ILE A 135 -8.42 3.50 2.37
N THR A 136 -8.36 4.69 2.98
CA THR A 136 -8.83 5.93 2.33
C THR A 136 -8.08 6.22 1.03
N ILE A 137 -6.76 6.04 1.00
CA ILE A 137 -5.98 6.28 -0.23
C ILE A 137 -6.33 5.25 -1.32
N LEU A 138 -6.61 3.99 -0.98
CA LEU A 138 -7.02 2.99 -1.98
C LEU A 138 -8.35 3.36 -2.65
N GLU A 139 -9.32 3.87 -1.87
CA GLU A 139 -10.58 4.39 -2.39
C GLU A 139 -10.36 5.62 -3.27
N GLU A 140 -9.58 6.60 -2.79
CA GLU A 140 -9.22 7.80 -3.55
C GLU A 140 -8.54 7.47 -4.88
N LEU A 141 -7.60 6.52 -4.89
CA LEU A 141 -6.91 6.12 -6.11
C LEU A 141 -7.83 5.40 -7.10
N ALA A 142 -8.83 4.67 -6.61
CA ALA A 142 -9.80 3.98 -7.46
C ALA A 142 -10.78 4.96 -8.12
N GLU A 143 -11.21 5.98 -7.38
CA GLU A 143 -11.98 7.10 -7.92
C GLU A 143 -11.15 7.90 -8.93
N PHE A 144 -9.90 8.24 -8.57
CA PHE A 144 -9.00 9.01 -9.42
C PHE A 144 -8.65 8.27 -10.73
N GLY A 145 -8.52 6.95 -10.67
CA GLY A 145 -8.25 6.11 -11.83
C GLY A 145 -9.47 5.73 -12.67
N ASP A 146 -10.67 6.19 -12.29
CA ASP A 146 -11.95 5.88 -12.93
C ASP A 146 -12.24 4.36 -13.06
N PHE A 147 -11.90 3.58 -12.03
CA PHE A 147 -12.18 2.14 -11.96
C PHE A 147 -12.93 1.74 -10.66
N GLN A 148 -13.74 2.65 -10.12
CA GLN A 148 -14.49 2.46 -8.87
C GLN A 148 -15.46 1.26 -8.92
N THR A 149 -16.07 0.99 -10.08
CA THR A 149 -16.95 -0.17 -10.29
C THR A 149 -16.19 -1.48 -10.09
N ASP A 150 -15.02 -1.61 -10.73
CA ASP A 150 -14.15 -2.79 -10.61
C ASP A 150 -13.50 -2.91 -9.23
N TYR A 151 -13.31 -1.78 -8.53
CA TYR A 151 -12.82 -1.75 -7.15
C TYR A 151 -13.88 -2.22 -6.14
N THR A 152 -15.09 -1.67 -6.23
CA THR A 152 -16.19 -2.00 -5.30
C THR A 152 -16.82 -3.37 -5.60
N GLY A 153 -16.79 -3.81 -6.85
CA GLY A 153 -17.37 -5.08 -7.29
C GLY A 153 -18.87 -5.04 -7.50
N ASN A 154 -19.43 -3.83 -7.58
CA ASN A 154 -20.83 -3.59 -7.87
C ASN A 154 -20.99 -3.47 -9.39
N TYR A 155 -21.23 -4.61 -10.06
CA TYR A 155 -21.49 -4.70 -11.49
C TYR A 155 -22.98 -4.63 -11.82
#